data_AF-A0AAQ6A7M3-F1
#
_entry.id   AF-A0AAQ6A7M3-F1
#
_cell.length_a   1.000
_cell.length_b   1.000
_cell.length_c   1.000
_cell.angle_alpha   90.00
_cell.angle_beta   90.00
_cell.angle_gamma   90.00
#
_symmetry.space_group_name_H-M   'P 1'
#
loop_
_entity.id
_entity.type
_entity.pdbx_description
1 polymer ?
#
loop_
_entity_poly.entity_id
_entity_poly.type
_entity_poly.pdbx_seq_one_letter_code
_entity_poly.pdbx_strand_id
1 'polypeptide(L)'
;LHLSHFESGRNYFNGKMNRCSGLHTSFPDNNLQLMVQSGAKGSTVNTMQISCLLGQIELEGRRPPLMPSGKFLPCFQPYDPAPGAGGFVSGRFLTGIKPQEFFFHCMAGREGLVDTAVKTSRSGYLQRCVIKHLEGLVVQYDLTVRDSDGSVVQFLYGEDGLDIPKTQFLQPRQFPFIEDNYEVIRRSQGLDEVLARFDPQTASSHFAAIQRWKAKREVACPRRGAFLLFSQKKLAKLKQTEQEAPPGSTRDPAVLQLLQQWHDLDEASRSKYNRKSSRCPEPSLGLFRPDVCFGSVSENFHDITEKYLQNRGGMNEDSMDTHSLRQLLHYKWQRSLCDPGEAVGLLAAQSIGEPSTQMTLNTFHFAGRGEMNVTLGIPRLREILMVASSNIKTPMMSIPVLNNKKALKRAKTLRKKLTRVLQKVDVLEKLRIENHQKLRTFKVTFHFLPADRYSEDKLLSPHQILKYMETRFFRLLLEAIKKRSAKLASIAVETRKATPRDRDTDGEGTADATGVCFSLVCFCFGVLLRYLLVCSFLFLFSLLAHSKI
;
A
#
# COMPACT_ATOMS: atom_id res chain seq x y z
N LEU A 1 -2.66 15.70 -19.22
CA LEU A 1 -1.75 16.86 -19.33
C LEU A 1 -2.52 18.15 -19.64
N HIS A 2 -3.25 18.26 -20.76
CA HIS A 2 -4.11 19.45 -20.98
C HIS A 2 -5.32 19.55 -20.03
N LEU A 3 -5.95 18.42 -19.68
CA LEU A 3 -7.09 18.38 -18.74
C LEU A 3 -6.71 18.69 -17.29
N SER A 4 -5.52 18.24 -16.86
CA SER A 4 -5.01 18.44 -15.49
C SER A 4 -4.55 19.88 -15.23
N HIS A 5 -3.97 20.56 -16.23
CA HIS A 5 -3.68 22.00 -16.12
C HIS A 5 -4.96 22.84 -16.01
N PHE A 6 -6.04 22.42 -16.67
CA PHE A 6 -7.35 23.08 -16.59
C PHE A 6 -8.06 22.89 -15.24
N GLU A 7 -7.75 21.82 -14.49
CA GLU A 7 -8.26 21.60 -13.12
C GLU A 7 -7.51 22.44 -12.11
N SER A 8 -6.17 22.41 -12.15
CA SER A 8 -5.34 23.24 -11.26
C SER A 8 -5.63 24.73 -11.43
N GLY A 9 -5.87 25.20 -12.67
CA GLY A 9 -6.25 26.59 -12.93
C GLY A 9 -7.61 26.98 -12.34
N ARG A 10 -8.62 26.10 -12.36
CA ARG A 10 -9.96 26.38 -11.82
C ARG A 10 -10.04 26.24 -10.31
N ASN A 11 -9.36 25.25 -9.74
CA ASN A 11 -9.22 25.12 -8.29
C ASN A 11 -8.42 26.30 -7.69
N TYR A 12 -7.50 26.88 -8.47
CA TYR A 12 -6.83 28.13 -8.12
C TYR A 12 -7.78 29.35 -8.10
N PHE A 13 -8.73 29.45 -9.03
CA PHE A 13 -9.79 30.48 -8.97
C PHE A 13 -10.67 30.30 -7.73
N ASN A 14 -11.02 29.06 -7.39
CA ASN A 14 -11.76 28.73 -6.17
C ASN A 14 -10.97 29.20 -4.93
N GLY A 15 -9.67 28.89 -4.87
CA GLY A 15 -8.77 29.32 -3.79
C GLY A 15 -8.55 30.83 -3.68
N LYS A 16 -8.73 31.61 -4.75
CA LYS A 16 -8.65 33.09 -4.72
C LYS A 16 -9.93 33.75 -4.22
N MET A 17 -11.09 33.22 -4.61
CA MET A 17 -12.40 33.69 -4.13
C MET A 17 -12.66 33.33 -2.65
N ASN A 18 -11.85 32.44 -2.08
CA ASN A 18 -11.93 31.98 -0.70
C ASN A 18 -11.66 33.05 0.38
N ARG A 19 -11.17 34.23 0.02
CA ARG A 19 -11.13 35.38 0.94
C ARG A 19 -12.48 36.08 0.87
N CYS A 20 -13.44 35.60 1.67
CA CYS A 20 -14.78 36.16 1.84
C CYS A 20 -14.74 37.51 2.60
N SER A 21 -13.96 38.48 2.11
CA SER A 21 -13.88 39.84 2.68
C SER A 21 -15.03 40.75 2.25
N GLY A 22 -16.04 40.22 1.56
CA GLY A 22 -17.21 40.95 1.05
C GLY A 22 -18.55 40.46 1.64
N LEU A 23 -18.54 39.87 2.83
CA LEU A 23 -19.77 39.47 3.53
C LEU A 23 -20.51 40.71 4.05
N HIS A 24 -21.84 40.73 3.93
CA HIS A 24 -22.67 41.85 4.40
C HIS A 24 -22.59 42.03 5.92
N THR A 25 -22.54 40.93 6.68
CA THR A 25 -22.25 40.93 8.11
C THR A 25 -20.93 40.22 8.36
N SER A 26 -20.03 40.89 9.07
CA SER A 26 -18.74 40.34 9.49
C SER A 26 -18.85 39.58 10.81
N PHE A 27 -17.86 38.76 11.10
CA PHE A 27 -17.64 38.24 12.45
C PHE A 27 -17.36 39.41 13.42
N PRO A 28 -17.90 39.43 14.65
CA PRO A 28 -18.60 38.33 15.35
C PRO A 28 -20.12 38.24 15.12
N ASP A 29 -20.76 39.24 14.52
CA ASP A 29 -22.23 39.32 14.41
C ASP A 29 -22.83 38.28 13.44
N ASN A 30 -22.02 37.75 12.52
CA ASN A 30 -22.42 36.68 11.62
C ASN A 30 -22.42 35.31 12.31
N ASN A 31 -23.61 34.85 12.73
CA ASN A 31 -23.81 33.56 13.38
C ASN A 31 -23.32 32.35 12.56
N LEU A 32 -23.40 32.39 11.22
CA LEU A 32 -22.90 31.29 10.37
C LEU A 32 -21.37 31.20 10.48
N GLN A 33 -20.70 32.35 10.43
CA GLN A 33 -19.24 32.41 10.56
C GLN A 33 -18.79 32.08 11.99
N LEU A 34 -19.51 32.55 13.01
CA LEU A 34 -19.27 32.22 14.42
C LEU A 34 -19.35 30.70 14.64
N MET A 35 -20.39 30.04 14.13
CA MET A 35 -20.57 28.59 14.24
C MET A 35 -19.42 27.79 13.60
N VAL A 36 -18.88 28.27 12.48
CA VAL A 36 -17.76 27.63 11.78
C VAL A 36 -16.42 27.90 12.48
N GLN A 37 -16.16 29.15 12.89
CA GLN A 37 -14.89 29.53 13.52
C GLN A 37 -14.76 28.98 14.95
N SER A 38 -15.87 28.87 15.68
CA SER A 38 -15.91 28.22 17.00
C SER A 38 -15.76 26.69 16.93
N GLY A 39 -15.86 26.10 15.73
CA GLY A 39 -15.88 24.65 15.55
C GLY A 39 -17.19 23.98 15.99
N ALA A 40 -18.25 24.75 16.28
CA ALA A 40 -19.53 24.21 16.72
C ALA A 40 -20.18 23.34 15.63
N LYS A 41 -20.28 23.84 14.39
CA LYS A 41 -20.77 23.05 13.25
C LYS A 41 -20.38 23.67 11.91
N GLY A 42 -20.10 22.80 10.94
CA GLY A 42 -19.76 23.21 9.58
C GLY A 42 -18.29 23.57 9.42
N SER A 43 -17.92 23.89 8.18
CA SER A 43 -16.55 24.22 7.81
C SER A 43 -16.52 25.49 6.96
N THR A 44 -15.34 26.05 6.76
CA THR A 44 -15.16 27.19 5.86
C THR A 44 -15.62 26.87 4.44
N VAL A 45 -15.46 25.61 4.00
CA VAL A 45 -15.95 25.12 2.70
C VAL A 45 -17.47 25.25 2.60
N ASN A 46 -18.21 24.92 3.67
CA ASN A 46 -19.67 25.03 3.69
C ASN A 46 -20.10 26.50 3.52
N THR A 47 -19.43 27.40 4.24
CA THR A 47 -19.70 28.85 4.14
C THR A 47 -19.43 29.37 2.73
N MET A 48 -18.35 28.88 2.09
CA MET A 48 -17.98 29.21 0.70
C MET A 48 -19.02 28.71 -0.31
N GLN A 49 -19.52 27.48 -0.16
CA GLN A 49 -20.52 26.93 -1.07
C GLN A 49 -21.87 27.64 -0.95
N ILE A 50 -22.21 28.13 0.25
CA ILE A 50 -23.42 28.92 0.46
C ILE A 50 -23.26 30.33 -0.14
N SER A 51 -22.13 30.99 0.12
CA SER A 51 -21.97 32.43 -0.13
C SER A 51 -21.34 32.77 -1.48
N CYS A 52 -20.44 31.93 -2.00
CA CYS A 52 -19.61 32.20 -3.18
C CYS A 52 -20.01 31.34 -4.38
N LEU A 53 -19.68 30.04 -4.36
CA LEU A 53 -19.96 29.08 -5.44
C LEU A 53 -19.76 27.63 -4.97
N LEU A 54 -20.42 26.68 -5.61
CA LEU A 54 -20.25 25.24 -5.31
C LEU A 54 -18.90 24.68 -5.78
N GLY A 55 -18.50 25.03 -7.01
CA GLY A 55 -17.21 24.63 -7.59
C GLY A 55 -17.29 23.44 -8.54
N GLN A 56 -16.16 22.78 -8.76
CA GLN A 56 -16.07 21.62 -9.65
C GLN A 56 -16.69 20.39 -8.98
N ILE A 57 -17.66 19.78 -9.67
CA ILE A 57 -18.18 18.48 -9.28
C ILE A 57 -17.27 17.38 -9.84
N GLU A 58 -16.86 16.47 -8.97
CA GLU A 58 -16.05 15.30 -9.29
C GLU A 58 -16.83 14.04 -8.92
N LEU A 59 -16.80 13.03 -9.81
CA LEU A 59 -17.33 11.69 -9.62
C LEU A 59 -16.18 10.69 -9.70
N GLU A 60 -15.96 9.88 -8.67
CA GLU A 60 -14.86 8.92 -8.56
C GLU A 60 -13.46 9.53 -8.84
N GLY A 61 -13.27 10.81 -8.49
CA GLY A 61 -12.05 11.58 -8.77
C GLY A 61 -11.86 11.97 -10.24
N ARG A 62 -12.93 11.90 -11.04
CA ARG A 62 -12.98 12.34 -12.43
C ARG A 62 -14.12 13.35 -12.61
N ARG A 63 -14.20 13.98 -13.77
CA ARG A 63 -15.37 14.82 -14.11
C ARG A 63 -16.58 13.95 -14.48
N PRO A 64 -17.79 14.53 -14.52
CA PRO A 64 -18.97 13.83 -15.01
C PRO A 64 -18.69 13.10 -16.33
N PRO A 65 -19.16 11.85 -16.47
CA PRO A 65 -18.85 11.03 -17.64
C PRO A 65 -19.50 11.60 -18.91
N LEU A 66 -18.82 11.43 -20.03
CA LEU A 66 -19.36 11.75 -21.36
C LEU A 66 -20.25 10.61 -21.86
N MET A 67 -21.37 10.95 -22.48
CA MET A 67 -22.19 10.01 -23.23
C MET A 67 -21.46 9.56 -24.52
N PRO A 68 -21.81 8.42 -25.13
CA PRO A 68 -21.23 7.99 -26.41
C PRO A 68 -21.37 9.02 -27.54
N SER A 69 -22.38 9.90 -27.46
CA SER A 69 -22.58 11.04 -28.36
C SER A 69 -21.58 12.19 -28.18
N GLY A 70 -20.67 12.09 -27.20
CA GLY A 70 -19.73 13.15 -26.84
C GLY A 70 -20.33 14.28 -26.00
N LYS A 71 -21.57 14.15 -25.51
CA LYS A 71 -22.25 15.16 -24.69
C LYS A 71 -22.18 14.82 -23.20
N PHE A 72 -22.08 15.83 -22.34
CA PHE A 72 -22.23 15.66 -20.89
C PHE A 72 -23.70 15.60 -20.46
N LEU A 73 -24.56 16.46 -21.05
CA LEU A 73 -26.02 16.43 -20.94
C LEU A 73 -26.65 16.74 -22.29
N PRO A 74 -27.92 16.35 -22.53
CA PRO A 74 -28.60 16.60 -23.81
C PRO A 74 -28.64 18.07 -24.23
N CYS A 75 -28.66 18.99 -23.25
CA CYS A 75 -28.67 20.44 -23.45
C CYS A 75 -27.33 21.03 -23.90
N PHE A 76 -26.22 20.28 -23.79
CA PHE A 76 -24.90 20.74 -24.25
C PHE A 76 -24.59 20.24 -25.67
N GLN A 77 -23.72 20.97 -26.35
CA GLN A 77 -23.19 20.54 -27.63
C GLN A 77 -22.19 19.39 -27.45
N PRO A 78 -22.03 18.50 -28.44
CA PRO A 78 -21.01 17.46 -28.39
C PRO A 78 -19.61 18.07 -28.21
N TYR A 79 -18.86 17.54 -27.25
CA TYR A 79 -17.48 17.97 -26.93
C TYR A 79 -17.33 19.45 -26.56
N ASP A 80 -18.35 20.03 -25.93
CA ASP A 80 -18.31 21.41 -25.44
C ASP A 80 -17.14 21.62 -24.44
N PRO A 81 -16.19 22.53 -24.72
CA PRO A 81 -15.06 22.80 -23.85
C PRO A 81 -15.42 23.67 -22.64
N ALA A 82 -16.66 24.20 -22.56
CA ALA A 82 -17.07 25.07 -21.48
C ALA A 82 -16.96 24.38 -20.10
N PRO A 83 -16.51 25.11 -19.06
CA PRO A 83 -16.36 24.55 -17.73
C PRO A 83 -17.71 24.06 -17.16
N GLY A 84 -18.80 24.77 -17.45
CA GLY A 84 -20.15 24.38 -17.03
C GLY A 84 -20.63 23.06 -17.64
N ALA A 85 -20.25 22.76 -18.89
CA ALA A 85 -20.55 21.48 -19.52
C ALA A 85 -19.81 20.33 -18.80
N GLY A 86 -18.57 20.58 -18.36
CA GLY A 86 -17.75 19.65 -17.60
C GLY A 86 -18.04 19.58 -16.10
N GLY A 87 -19.20 20.04 -15.63
CA GLY A 87 -19.62 19.93 -14.22
C GLY A 87 -19.06 20.99 -13.28
N PHE A 88 -18.57 22.12 -13.77
CA PHE A 88 -18.22 23.26 -12.92
C PHE A 88 -19.46 24.09 -12.60
N VAL A 89 -19.83 24.15 -11.33
CA VAL A 89 -21.01 24.89 -10.86
C VAL A 89 -20.58 26.28 -10.39
N SER A 90 -21.00 27.28 -11.15
CA SER A 90 -20.75 28.69 -10.85
C SER A 90 -21.75 29.28 -9.86
N GLY A 91 -22.94 28.67 -9.77
CA GLY A 91 -23.97 29.05 -8.80
C GLY A 91 -23.58 28.72 -7.36
N ARG A 92 -24.33 29.33 -6.42
CA ARG A 92 -24.19 29.18 -4.96
C ARG A 92 -25.53 28.86 -4.34
N PHE A 93 -25.55 28.24 -3.16
CA PHE A 93 -26.82 27.86 -2.54
C PHE A 93 -27.69 29.07 -2.18
N LEU A 94 -27.11 30.21 -1.82
CA LEU A 94 -27.87 31.41 -1.45
C LEU A 94 -28.75 31.96 -2.59
N THR A 95 -28.27 31.94 -3.83
CA THR A 95 -29.01 32.46 -5.00
C THR A 95 -29.67 31.37 -5.84
N GLY A 96 -29.45 30.10 -5.49
CA GLY A 96 -29.84 28.94 -6.30
C GLY A 96 -28.84 28.60 -7.41
N ILE A 97 -29.01 27.41 -7.97
CA ILE A 97 -28.18 26.82 -9.01
C ILE A 97 -29.01 26.52 -10.27
N LYS A 98 -28.39 26.58 -11.46
CA LYS A 98 -29.08 26.36 -12.74
C LYS A 98 -29.53 24.90 -12.89
N PRO A 99 -30.57 24.59 -13.69
CA PRO A 99 -31.04 23.21 -13.86
C PRO A 99 -29.97 22.21 -14.34
N GLN A 100 -29.05 22.64 -15.23
CA GLN A 100 -27.94 21.79 -15.69
C GLN A 100 -26.94 21.51 -14.55
N GLU A 101 -26.60 22.55 -13.78
CA GLU A 101 -25.71 22.48 -12.63
C GLU A 101 -26.32 21.63 -11.49
N PHE A 102 -27.63 21.78 -11.26
CA PHE A 102 -28.39 21.00 -10.29
C PHE A 102 -28.30 19.50 -10.57
N PHE A 103 -28.43 19.09 -11.82
CA PHE A 103 -28.32 17.67 -12.18
C PHE A 103 -26.93 17.10 -11.87
N PHE A 104 -25.85 17.83 -12.19
CA PHE A 104 -24.49 17.42 -11.81
C PHE A 104 -24.31 17.36 -10.30
N HIS A 105 -24.87 18.32 -9.55
CA HIS A 105 -24.84 18.30 -8.10
C HIS A 105 -25.54 17.07 -7.51
N CYS A 106 -26.70 16.68 -8.06
CA CYS A 106 -27.40 15.45 -7.67
C CYS A 106 -26.58 14.18 -7.93
N MET A 107 -25.78 14.13 -9.01
CA MET A 107 -24.90 12.99 -9.27
C MET A 107 -23.90 12.78 -8.13
N ALA A 108 -23.21 13.84 -7.70
CA ALA A 108 -22.25 13.77 -6.61
C ALA A 108 -22.90 13.46 -5.26
N GLY A 109 -24.09 14.02 -5.01
CA GLY A 109 -24.87 13.66 -3.82
C GLY A 109 -25.21 12.17 -3.78
N ARG A 110 -25.59 11.58 -4.92
CA ARG A 110 -25.93 10.16 -5.02
C ARG A 110 -24.70 9.26 -4.85
N GLU A 111 -23.54 9.64 -5.36
CA GLU A 111 -22.29 8.89 -5.17
C GLU A 111 -21.97 8.72 -3.68
N GLY A 112 -22.02 9.81 -2.90
CA GLY A 112 -21.78 9.75 -1.45
C GLY A 112 -22.75 8.83 -0.71
N LEU A 113 -24.03 8.81 -1.12
CA LEU A 113 -25.03 7.90 -0.54
C LEU A 113 -24.77 6.43 -0.89
N VAL A 114 -24.42 6.15 -2.14
CA VAL A 114 -24.09 4.79 -2.60
C VAL A 114 -22.84 4.28 -1.90
N ASP A 115 -21.82 5.13 -1.76
CA ASP A 115 -20.59 4.80 -1.04
C ASP A 115 -20.88 4.45 0.42
N THR A 116 -21.71 5.25 1.09
CA THR A 116 -22.11 4.98 2.47
C THR A 116 -22.84 3.63 2.60
N ALA A 117 -23.72 3.28 1.66
CA ALA A 117 -24.44 2.01 1.70
C ALA A 117 -23.55 0.78 1.46
N VAL A 118 -22.62 0.85 0.48
CA VAL A 118 -21.83 -0.32 0.06
C VAL A 118 -20.59 -0.52 0.92
N LYS A 119 -19.88 0.56 1.24
CA LYS A 119 -18.54 0.50 1.83
C LYS A 119 -18.55 0.18 3.34
N THR A 120 -19.59 0.58 4.06
CA THR A 120 -19.79 0.33 5.50
C THR A 120 -19.90 -1.15 5.86
N SER A 121 -20.54 -1.96 5.01
CA SER A 121 -20.66 -3.41 5.23
C SER A 121 -19.31 -4.13 5.30
N ARG A 122 -18.31 -3.64 4.56
CA ARG A 122 -16.99 -4.26 4.44
C ARG A 122 -16.10 -4.01 5.66
N SER A 123 -16.16 -2.82 6.25
CA SER A 123 -15.45 -2.51 7.51
C SER A 123 -15.94 -3.36 8.67
N GLY A 124 -17.26 -3.53 8.81
CA GLY A 124 -17.83 -4.30 9.91
C GLY A 124 -17.41 -5.77 9.90
N TYR A 125 -17.33 -6.38 8.71
CA TYR A 125 -16.83 -7.75 8.58
C TYR A 125 -15.35 -7.88 8.98
N LEU A 126 -14.50 -6.94 8.53
CA LEU A 126 -13.09 -6.90 8.91
C LEU A 126 -12.93 -6.78 10.43
N GLN A 127 -13.67 -5.85 11.07
CA GLN A 127 -13.63 -5.67 12.51
C GLN A 127 -14.02 -6.95 13.26
N ARG A 128 -15.09 -7.63 12.86
CA ARG A 128 -15.51 -8.90 13.48
C ARG A 128 -14.41 -9.96 13.40
N CYS A 129 -13.77 -10.10 12.23
CA CYS A 129 -12.67 -11.05 12.06
C CYS A 129 -11.50 -10.74 12.99
N VAL A 130 -11.09 -9.47 13.10
CA VAL A 130 -9.97 -9.09 13.98
C VAL A 130 -10.32 -9.28 15.45
N ILE A 131 -11.52 -8.86 15.88
CA ILE A 131 -12.00 -9.06 17.25
C ILE A 131 -11.95 -10.53 17.63
N LYS A 132 -12.47 -11.42 16.76
CA LYS A 132 -12.55 -12.85 17.09
C LYS A 132 -11.19 -13.51 17.27
N HIS A 133 -10.15 -13.04 16.57
CA HIS A 133 -8.80 -13.58 16.73
C HIS A 133 -8.04 -12.98 17.91
N LEU A 134 -8.41 -11.77 18.36
CA LEU A 134 -7.72 -11.05 19.43
C LEU A 134 -8.50 -11.05 20.75
N GLU A 135 -9.66 -11.69 20.84
CA GLU A 135 -10.52 -11.65 22.03
C GLU A 135 -9.86 -12.25 23.29
N GLY A 136 -8.96 -13.22 23.11
CA GLY A 136 -8.25 -13.91 24.20
C GLY A 136 -6.99 -13.19 24.70
N LEU A 137 -6.54 -12.12 24.05
CA LEU A 137 -5.30 -11.44 24.43
C LEU A 137 -5.51 -10.50 25.61
N VAL A 138 -4.87 -10.84 26.72
CA VAL A 138 -4.96 -10.13 28.00
C VAL A 138 -3.57 -9.90 28.57
N VAL A 139 -3.37 -8.76 29.24
CA VAL A 139 -2.14 -8.48 30.00
C VAL A 139 -2.16 -9.28 31.29
N GLN A 140 -1.10 -10.04 31.56
CA GLN A 140 -0.96 -10.83 32.77
C GLN A 140 -0.22 -10.07 33.88
N TYR A 141 -0.24 -10.60 35.10
CA TYR A 141 0.43 -9.99 36.27
C TYR A 141 1.96 -9.88 36.15
N ASP A 142 2.58 -10.58 35.20
CA ASP A 142 3.99 -10.42 34.84
C ASP A 142 4.21 -9.35 33.77
N LEU A 143 3.16 -8.59 33.40
CA LEU A 143 3.09 -7.59 32.33
C LEU A 143 3.24 -8.15 30.91
N THR A 144 3.29 -9.47 30.76
CA THR A 144 3.29 -10.11 29.44
C THR A 144 1.89 -10.14 28.85
N VAL A 145 1.77 -10.01 27.53
CA VAL A 145 0.50 -10.19 26.82
C VAL A 145 0.40 -11.65 26.42
N ARG A 146 -0.61 -12.33 26.94
CA ARG A 146 -0.85 -13.75 26.66
C ARG A 146 -2.22 -13.97 26.06
N ASP A 147 -2.33 -15.01 25.25
CA ASP A 147 -3.60 -15.54 24.80
C ASP A 147 -4.21 -16.45 25.87
N SER A 148 -5.48 -16.80 25.70
CA SER A 148 -6.29 -17.63 26.60
C SER A 148 -5.74 -19.04 26.83
N ASP A 149 -4.88 -19.54 25.94
CA ASP A 149 -4.17 -20.82 26.05
C ASP A 149 -2.88 -20.72 26.90
N GLY A 150 -2.49 -19.51 27.31
CA GLY A 150 -1.25 -19.23 28.04
C GLY A 150 -0.04 -18.95 27.14
N SER A 151 -0.20 -18.96 25.82
CA SER A 151 0.85 -18.61 24.85
C SER A 151 1.21 -17.13 24.97
N VAL A 152 2.51 -16.83 25.06
CA VAL A 152 3.01 -15.45 25.14
C VAL A 152 3.11 -14.84 23.75
N VAL A 153 2.40 -13.72 23.52
CA VAL A 153 2.42 -12.99 22.25
C VAL A 153 3.37 -11.79 22.30
N GLN A 154 3.38 -11.04 23.42
CA GLN A 154 4.32 -9.95 23.66
C GLN A 154 4.88 -10.05 25.09
N PHE A 155 6.17 -9.74 25.26
CA PHE A 155 6.80 -9.73 26.58
C PHE A 155 6.41 -8.51 27.43
N LEU A 156 6.07 -7.40 26.77
CA LEU A 156 5.57 -6.19 27.40
C LEU A 156 4.61 -5.52 26.40
N TYR A 157 3.45 -5.09 26.88
CA TYR A 157 2.46 -4.42 26.03
C TYR A 157 3.07 -3.19 25.36
N GLY A 158 3.01 -3.10 24.02
CA GLY A 158 3.57 -1.96 23.28
C GLY A 158 5.09 -1.77 23.40
N GLU A 159 5.82 -2.77 23.90
CA GLU A 159 7.26 -2.72 24.26
C GLU A 159 7.62 -1.72 25.38
N ASP A 160 6.66 -0.98 25.93
CA ASP A 160 6.85 0.00 27.00
C ASP A 160 5.93 -0.18 28.22
N GLY A 161 4.87 -0.99 28.08
CA GLY A 161 3.92 -1.36 29.12
C GLY A 161 2.88 -0.28 29.41
N LEU A 162 2.78 0.75 28.57
CA LEU A 162 1.93 1.90 28.82
C LEU A 162 0.51 1.72 28.31
N ASP A 163 -0.45 2.24 29.07
CA ASP A 163 -1.84 2.35 28.65
C ASP A 163 -2.06 3.64 27.83
N ILE A 164 -2.69 3.51 26.66
CA ILE A 164 -2.79 4.53 25.63
C ILE A 164 -3.50 5.80 26.13
N PRO A 165 -4.67 5.74 26.80
CA PRO A 165 -5.34 6.92 27.34
C PRO A 165 -4.50 7.66 28.39
N LYS A 166 -3.67 6.94 29.16
CA LYS A 166 -2.82 7.52 30.21
C LYS A 166 -1.53 8.17 29.65
N THR A 167 -1.19 7.97 28.37
CA THR A 167 0.05 8.49 27.75
C THR A 167 0.01 9.97 27.35
N GLN A 168 -1.16 10.61 27.31
CA GLN A 168 -1.31 11.98 26.79
C GLN A 168 -0.41 13.00 27.50
N PHE A 169 -0.20 12.83 28.80
CA PHE A 169 0.63 13.72 29.63
C PHE A 169 2.12 13.35 29.62
N LEU A 170 2.52 12.22 29.02
CA LEU A 170 3.93 11.80 28.92
C LEU A 170 4.64 12.40 27.69
N GLN A 171 3.94 13.22 26.89
CA GLN A 171 4.53 13.90 25.75
C GLN A 171 5.30 15.15 26.17
N PRO A 172 6.44 15.47 25.54
CA PRO A 172 7.27 16.63 25.95
C PRO A 172 6.56 17.98 25.85
N ARG A 173 5.49 18.09 25.05
CA ARG A 173 4.65 19.30 24.99
C ARG A 173 3.87 19.58 26.27
N GLN A 174 3.60 18.54 27.06
CA GLN A 174 2.81 18.62 28.29
C GLN A 174 3.67 18.64 29.56
N PHE A 175 5.00 18.56 29.45
CA PHE A 175 5.89 18.64 30.60
C PHE A 175 5.80 19.98 31.35
N PRO A 176 5.69 21.14 30.67
CA PRO A 176 5.45 22.41 31.36
C PRO A 176 4.15 22.39 32.18
N PHE A 177 3.08 21.79 31.64
CA PHE A 177 1.82 21.65 32.37
C PHE A 177 1.95 20.79 33.64
N ILE A 178 2.76 19.72 33.59
CA ILE A 178 3.03 18.90 34.78
C ILE A 178 3.84 19.68 35.82
N GLU A 179 4.81 20.46 35.36
CA GLU A 179 5.68 21.29 36.18
C GLU A 179 4.88 22.39 36.91
N ASP A 180 4.05 23.14 36.18
CA ASP A 180 3.19 24.20 36.73
C ASP A 180 2.21 23.65 37.80
N ASN A 181 1.79 22.39 37.67
CA ASN A 181 0.83 21.74 38.56
C ASN A 181 1.47 20.79 39.59
N TYR A 182 2.78 20.87 39.82
CA TYR A 182 3.50 19.94 40.67
C TYR A 182 2.89 19.82 42.08
N GLU A 183 2.62 20.94 42.76
CA GLU A 183 2.10 20.95 44.13
C GLU A 183 0.76 20.21 44.26
N VAL A 184 -0.10 20.36 43.25
CA VAL A 184 -1.40 19.68 43.19
C VAL A 184 -1.20 18.19 43.02
N ILE A 185 -0.29 17.77 42.14
CA ILE A 185 -0.02 16.35 41.89
C ILE A 185 0.64 15.70 43.12
N ARG A 186 1.60 16.39 43.74
CA ARG A 186 2.30 15.93 44.95
C ARG A 186 1.34 15.62 46.08
N ARG A 187 0.40 16.54 46.36
CA ARG A 187 -0.61 16.39 47.43
C ARG A 187 -1.70 15.37 47.09
N SER A 188 -2.28 15.46 45.90
CA SER A 188 -3.42 14.61 45.52
C SER A 188 -3.06 13.14 45.36
N GLN A 189 -1.82 12.85 44.95
CA GLN A 189 -1.37 11.50 44.65
C GLN A 189 -0.43 10.91 45.72
N GLY A 190 -0.21 11.62 46.83
CA GLY A 190 0.62 11.15 47.95
C GLY A 190 2.05 10.82 47.53
N LEU A 191 2.67 11.67 46.69
CA LEU A 191 3.97 11.37 46.07
C LEU A 191 5.06 11.06 47.10
N ASP A 192 5.07 11.78 48.23
CA ASP A 192 6.09 11.64 49.27
C ASP A 192 6.04 10.25 49.94
N GLU A 193 4.84 9.71 50.17
CA GLU A 193 4.65 8.36 50.72
C GLU A 193 5.11 7.27 49.73
N VAL A 194 4.89 7.51 48.45
CA VAL A 194 5.25 6.57 47.38
C VAL A 194 6.77 6.56 47.17
N LEU A 195 7.40 7.74 47.10
CA LEU A 195 8.85 7.86 46.97
C LEU A 195 9.59 7.23 48.16
N ALA A 196 9.02 7.26 49.37
CA ALA A 196 9.61 6.63 50.55
C ALA A 196 9.69 5.09 50.46
N ARG A 197 8.84 4.45 49.64
CA ARG A 197 8.78 2.98 49.50
C ARG A 197 9.67 2.44 48.40
N PHE A 198 10.12 3.27 47.47
CA PHE A 198 10.79 2.83 46.26
C PHE A 198 12.29 3.18 46.25
N ASP A 199 13.13 2.27 45.74
CA ASP A 199 14.54 2.55 45.47
C ASP A 199 14.75 3.03 44.01
N PRO A 200 15.12 4.30 43.78
CA PRO A 200 15.43 4.82 42.45
C PRO A 200 16.87 4.52 41.97
N GLN A 201 17.76 4.06 42.85
CA GLN A 201 19.20 3.99 42.55
C GLN A 201 19.52 2.88 41.55
N THR A 202 18.85 1.73 41.69
CA THR A 202 19.08 0.57 40.84
C THR A 202 18.86 0.89 39.36
N ALA A 203 17.69 1.45 39.00
CA ALA A 203 17.40 1.83 37.62
C ALA A 203 18.34 2.92 37.10
N SER A 204 18.61 3.95 37.91
CA SER A 204 19.49 5.07 37.55
C SER A 204 20.93 4.62 37.25
N SER A 205 21.47 3.70 38.07
CA SER A 205 22.81 3.14 37.88
C SER A 205 22.93 2.34 36.58
N HIS A 206 21.86 1.63 36.21
CA HIS A 206 21.78 0.87 34.97
C HIS A 206 21.70 1.78 33.75
N PHE A 207 20.89 2.84 33.79
CA PHE A 207 20.87 3.87 32.75
C PHE A 207 22.23 4.53 32.57
N ALA A 208 22.94 4.85 33.66
CA ALA A 208 24.30 5.35 33.59
C ALA A 208 25.28 4.35 32.96
N ALA A 209 25.08 3.04 33.15
CA ALA A 209 25.86 2.00 32.47
C ALA A 209 25.54 1.94 30.96
N ILE A 210 24.26 2.06 30.57
CA ILE A 210 23.83 2.14 29.17
C ILE A 210 24.45 3.35 28.49
N GLN A 211 24.37 4.54 29.09
CA GLN A 211 24.92 5.77 28.51
C GLN A 211 26.45 5.71 28.39
N ARG A 212 27.15 5.17 29.41
CA ARG A 212 28.61 4.91 29.33
C ARG A 212 28.96 3.95 28.20
N TRP A 213 28.10 2.98 27.91
CA TRP A 213 28.29 2.07 26.79
C TRP A 213 28.03 2.76 25.44
N LYS A 214 26.94 3.53 25.31
CA LYS A 214 26.60 4.31 24.10
C LYS A 214 27.76 5.24 23.73
N ALA A 215 28.23 6.06 24.67
CA ALA A 215 29.35 6.98 24.47
C ALA A 215 30.64 6.31 23.95
N LYS A 216 30.89 5.05 24.32
CA LYS A 216 32.09 4.31 23.90
C LYS A 216 31.94 3.55 22.57
N ARG A 217 30.71 3.21 22.14
CA ARG A 217 30.49 2.17 21.10
C ARG A 217 29.37 2.44 20.09
N GLU A 218 28.62 3.53 20.21
CA GLU A 218 27.43 3.80 19.39
C GLU A 218 27.71 3.90 17.88
N VAL A 219 28.90 4.38 17.49
CA VAL A 219 29.30 4.49 16.07
C VAL A 219 29.72 3.13 15.47
N ALA A 220 30.05 2.13 16.30
CA ALA A 220 30.77 0.93 15.85
C ALA A 220 29.89 -0.31 15.63
N CYS A 221 28.68 -0.41 16.19
CA CYS A 221 27.90 -1.65 16.10
C CYS A 221 26.38 -1.38 16.08
N PRO A 222 25.67 -1.60 14.95
CA PRO A 222 24.24 -1.86 15.02
C PRO A 222 24.02 -3.12 15.89
N ARG A 223 22.96 -3.15 16.70
CA ARG A 223 22.56 -4.26 17.59
C ARG A 223 22.54 -5.62 16.85
N ARG A 224 23.69 -6.28 16.67
CA ARG A 224 23.84 -7.54 15.95
C ARG A 224 24.16 -8.64 16.96
N GLY A 225 23.17 -9.48 17.23
CA GLY A 225 23.34 -10.65 18.09
C GLY A 225 24.26 -11.70 17.47
N ALA A 226 24.84 -12.56 18.30
CA ALA A 226 25.69 -13.67 17.87
C ALA A 226 24.98 -14.61 16.88
N PHE A 227 23.69 -14.87 17.11
CA PHE A 227 22.84 -15.64 16.19
C PHE A 227 22.70 -14.98 14.82
N LEU A 228 22.61 -13.65 14.76
CA LEU A 228 22.47 -12.91 13.50
C LEU A 228 23.76 -12.99 12.67
N LEU A 229 24.93 -12.91 13.32
CA LEU A 229 26.23 -13.13 12.67
C LEU A 229 26.38 -14.57 12.16
N PHE A 230 25.88 -15.54 12.93
CA PHE A 230 25.85 -16.95 12.53
C PHE A 230 24.93 -17.18 11.32
N SER A 231 23.71 -16.65 11.40
CA SER A 231 22.70 -16.69 10.34
C SER A 231 23.25 -16.11 9.04
N GLN A 232 23.81 -14.90 9.06
CA GLN A 232 24.40 -14.27 7.87
C GLN A 232 25.47 -15.14 7.19
N LYS A 233 26.26 -15.88 7.98
CA LYS A 233 27.34 -16.74 7.47
C LYS A 233 26.85 -18.08 6.91
N LYS A 234 25.77 -18.64 7.47
CA LYS A 234 25.30 -20.01 7.17
C LYS A 234 24.05 -20.04 6.28
N LEU A 235 23.19 -19.02 6.35
CA LEU A 235 21.94 -18.93 5.58
C LEU A 235 22.19 -18.96 4.06
N ALA A 236 23.27 -18.32 3.59
CA ALA A 236 23.63 -18.33 2.17
C ALA A 236 24.00 -19.73 1.65
N LYS A 237 24.52 -20.61 2.52
CA LYS A 237 24.84 -22.01 2.18
C LYS A 237 23.60 -22.89 2.21
N LEU A 238 22.72 -22.69 3.21
CA LEU A 238 21.50 -23.49 3.37
C LEU A 238 20.44 -23.20 2.30
N LYS A 239 20.33 -21.94 1.83
CA LYS A 239 19.42 -21.58 0.73
C LYS A 239 19.80 -22.19 -0.63
N GLN A 240 21.02 -22.70 -0.79
CA GLN A 240 21.44 -23.40 -2.00
C GLN A 240 21.03 -24.89 -1.98
N THR A 241 20.63 -25.40 -0.82
CA THR A 241 20.17 -26.78 -0.63
C THR A 241 18.65 -26.76 -0.53
N GLU A 242 17.96 -26.87 -1.67
CA GLU A 242 16.50 -26.98 -1.68
C GLU A 242 16.08 -28.31 -1.02
N GLN A 243 15.31 -28.23 0.07
CA GLN A 243 14.61 -29.36 0.65
C GLN A 243 13.13 -29.02 0.82
N GLU A 244 12.26 -29.99 0.51
CA GLU A 244 10.81 -29.85 0.61
C GLU A 244 10.39 -29.66 2.07
N ALA A 245 9.47 -28.74 2.30
CA ALA A 245 9.00 -28.38 3.65
C ALA A 245 8.11 -29.49 4.25
N PRO A 246 8.23 -29.80 5.55
CA PRO A 246 7.30 -30.70 6.21
C PRO A 246 5.88 -30.12 6.21
N PRO A 247 4.84 -30.95 6.04
CA PRO A 247 3.45 -30.49 5.96
C PRO A 247 3.03 -29.89 7.30
N GLY A 248 2.72 -28.58 7.30
CA GLY A 248 2.15 -27.86 8.46
C GLY A 248 3.02 -26.75 9.07
N SER A 249 4.28 -26.59 8.66
CA SER A 249 5.12 -25.46 9.12
C SER A 249 5.03 -24.26 8.19
N THR A 250 4.61 -23.11 8.69
CA THR A 250 4.61 -21.82 7.97
C THR A 250 6.02 -21.25 7.77
N ARG A 251 7.04 -21.84 8.40
CA ARG A 251 8.44 -21.36 8.36
C ARG A 251 9.25 -22.12 7.31
N ASP A 252 10.09 -21.38 6.58
CA ASP A 252 11.03 -21.88 5.57
C ASP A 252 11.93 -22.99 6.17
N PRO A 253 12.02 -24.19 5.56
CA PRO A 253 12.79 -25.32 6.08
C PRO A 253 14.27 -24.98 6.31
N ALA A 254 14.86 -24.09 5.50
CA ALA A 254 16.23 -23.62 5.69
C ALA A 254 16.43 -22.86 7.01
N VAL A 255 15.39 -22.17 7.49
CA VAL A 255 15.42 -21.41 8.75
C VAL A 255 15.29 -22.34 9.96
N LEU A 256 14.47 -23.39 9.86
CA LEU A 256 14.36 -24.41 10.90
C LEU A 256 15.67 -25.18 11.09
N GLN A 257 16.33 -25.56 9.98
CA GLN A 257 17.65 -26.19 10.03
C GLN A 257 18.72 -25.26 10.59
N LEU A 258 18.67 -23.98 10.26
CA LEU A 258 19.59 -23.00 10.83
C LEU A 258 19.43 -22.88 12.36
N LEU A 259 18.19 -22.92 12.85
CA LEU A 259 17.90 -22.89 14.29
C LEU A 259 18.43 -24.14 14.99
N GLN A 260 18.16 -25.34 14.45
CA GLN A 260 18.73 -26.59 14.95
C GLN A 260 20.27 -26.53 14.98
N GLN A 261 20.91 -26.12 13.88
CA GLN A 261 22.38 -25.97 13.84
C GLN A 261 22.93 -24.96 14.84
N TRP A 262 22.15 -23.94 15.23
CA TRP A 262 22.55 -23.01 16.28
C TRP A 262 22.44 -23.63 17.68
N HIS A 263 21.40 -24.43 17.93
CA HIS A 263 21.21 -25.14 19.19
C HIS A 263 22.24 -26.27 19.37
N ASP A 264 22.57 -26.99 18.29
CA ASP A 264 23.52 -28.11 18.26
C ASP A 264 25.00 -27.66 18.24
N LEU A 265 25.26 -26.37 18.05
CA LEU A 265 26.60 -25.80 18.05
C LEU A 265 27.28 -25.90 19.42
N ASP A 266 28.50 -26.44 19.44
CA ASP A 266 29.35 -26.49 20.64
C ASP A 266 29.53 -25.11 21.29
N GLU A 267 29.61 -25.09 22.62
CA GLU A 267 29.73 -23.87 23.42
C GLU A 267 30.99 -23.05 23.09
N ALA A 268 32.08 -23.72 22.70
CA ALA A 268 33.32 -23.08 22.23
C ALA A 268 33.11 -22.33 20.90
N SER A 269 32.32 -22.91 19.99
CA SER A 269 31.99 -22.31 18.70
C SER A 269 30.97 -21.19 18.86
N ARG A 270 29.98 -21.35 19.75
CA ARG A 270 29.01 -20.30 20.12
C ARG A 270 29.72 -19.10 20.77
N SER A 271 30.70 -19.36 21.63
CA SER A 271 31.54 -18.33 22.27
C SER A 271 32.34 -17.49 21.27
N LYS A 272 32.78 -18.06 20.14
CA LYS A 272 33.45 -17.28 19.07
C LYS A 272 32.52 -16.22 18.45
N TYR A 273 31.23 -16.53 18.30
CA TYR A 273 30.23 -15.57 17.82
C TYR A 273 29.85 -14.57 18.92
N ASN A 274 29.70 -15.03 20.17
CA ASN A 274 29.43 -14.16 21.32
C ASN A 274 30.55 -13.15 21.60
N ARG A 275 31.83 -13.54 21.41
CA ARG A 275 32.98 -12.63 21.52
C ARG A 275 33.01 -11.57 20.41
N LYS A 276 32.48 -11.91 19.22
CA LYS A 276 32.41 -10.99 18.08
C LYS A 276 31.20 -10.06 18.16
N SER A 277 30.13 -10.46 18.84
CA SER A 277 29.04 -9.56 19.17
C SER A 277 29.44 -8.70 20.36
N SER A 278 29.39 -7.38 20.23
CA SER A 278 29.53 -6.49 21.38
C SER A 278 28.39 -6.78 22.37
N ARG A 279 28.71 -7.18 23.62
CA ARG A 279 27.72 -7.30 24.69
C ARG A 279 27.16 -5.90 24.96
N CYS A 280 25.98 -5.64 24.43
CA CYS A 280 25.17 -4.47 24.73
C CYS A 280 24.47 -4.75 26.07
N PRO A 281 24.43 -3.80 27.01
CA PRO A 281 23.48 -3.87 28.11
C PRO A 281 22.06 -3.98 27.54
N GLU A 282 21.22 -4.78 28.17
CA GLU A 282 19.81 -4.87 27.79
C GLU A 282 19.08 -3.56 28.13
N PRO A 283 17.94 -3.26 27.49
CA PRO A 283 17.10 -2.15 27.92
C PRO A 283 16.66 -2.32 29.37
N SER A 284 16.51 -1.21 30.11
CA SER A 284 15.99 -1.16 31.49
C SER A 284 14.72 -2.00 31.67
N LEU A 285 13.75 -1.84 30.78
CA LEU A 285 12.45 -2.54 30.81
C LEU A 285 12.57 -4.06 30.60
N GLY A 286 13.65 -4.54 29.99
CA GLY A 286 13.89 -5.98 29.82
C GLY A 286 14.43 -6.65 31.09
N LEU A 287 15.16 -5.90 31.91
CA LEU A 287 15.80 -6.42 33.13
C LEU A 287 14.97 -6.11 34.38
N PHE A 288 14.35 -4.94 34.41
CA PHE A 288 13.62 -4.41 35.56
C PHE A 288 12.15 -4.19 35.21
N ARG A 289 11.31 -4.88 35.95
CA ARG A 289 9.86 -4.73 35.93
C ARG A 289 9.46 -3.29 36.31
N PRO A 290 8.78 -2.54 35.42
CA PRO A 290 8.48 -1.12 35.62
C PRO A 290 7.44 -0.85 36.72
N ASP A 291 6.66 -1.86 37.10
CA ASP A 291 5.70 -1.79 38.20
C ASP A 291 6.38 -1.86 39.57
N VAL A 292 7.53 -2.55 39.68
CA VAL A 292 8.26 -2.75 40.95
C VAL A 292 9.46 -1.83 41.08
N CYS A 293 10.26 -1.72 40.02
CA CYS A 293 11.51 -0.95 40.02
C CYS A 293 11.24 0.48 39.56
N PHE A 294 11.21 1.40 40.52
CA PHE A 294 10.99 2.81 40.24
C PHE A 294 12.12 3.39 39.36
N GLY A 295 11.73 4.17 38.35
CA GLY A 295 12.66 4.72 37.37
C GLY A 295 13.02 3.77 36.23
N SER A 296 12.49 2.54 36.20
CA SER A 296 12.56 1.68 35.01
C SER A 296 11.59 2.20 33.93
N VAL A 297 12.12 2.97 32.98
CA VAL A 297 11.37 3.60 31.88
C VAL A 297 11.93 3.18 30.52
N SER A 298 11.26 3.53 29.43
CA SER A 298 11.82 3.32 28.08
C SER A 298 13.03 4.23 27.81
N GLU A 299 13.99 3.76 27.00
CA GLU A 299 15.16 4.57 26.62
C GLU A 299 14.74 5.87 25.91
N ASN A 300 13.71 5.82 25.07
CA ASN A 300 13.19 6.99 24.36
C ASN A 300 12.62 8.02 25.33
N PHE A 301 11.82 7.60 26.31
CA PHE A 301 11.27 8.50 27.32
C PHE A 301 12.36 9.10 28.22
N HIS A 302 13.37 8.31 28.59
CA HIS A 302 14.53 8.80 29.31
C HIS A 302 15.28 9.89 28.51
N ASP A 303 15.56 9.64 27.23
CA ASP A 303 16.24 10.61 26.36
C ASP A 303 15.41 11.90 26.16
N ILE A 304 14.08 11.79 26.07
CA ILE A 304 13.16 12.95 25.99
C ILE A 304 13.19 13.76 27.29
N THR A 305 13.15 13.07 28.44
CA THR A 305 13.17 13.68 29.77
C THR A 305 14.48 14.42 30.01
N GLU A 306 15.62 13.78 29.74
CA GLU A 306 16.94 14.41 29.90
C GLU A 306 17.13 15.61 28.96
N LYS A 307 16.66 15.54 27.70
CA LYS A 307 16.67 16.70 26.80
C LYS A 307 15.84 17.86 27.34
N TYR A 308 14.68 17.59 27.93
CA TYR A 308 13.85 18.62 28.53
C TYR A 308 14.55 19.27 29.74
N LEU A 309 15.09 18.46 30.65
CA LEU A 309 15.82 18.93 31.83
C LEU A 309 17.07 19.74 31.46
N GLN A 310 17.80 19.35 30.40
CA GLN A 310 18.95 20.11 29.88
C GLN A 310 18.55 21.45 29.28
N ASN A 311 17.49 21.49 28.46
CA ASN A 311 17.01 22.72 27.84
C ASN A 311 16.44 23.72 28.85
N ARG A 312 15.98 23.23 30.01
CA ARG A 312 15.47 24.05 31.12
C ARG A 312 16.56 24.83 31.86
N GLY A 313 17.82 24.39 31.80
CA GLY A 313 18.94 24.85 32.64
C GLY A 313 19.36 26.33 32.57
N GLY A 314 18.48 27.24 32.16
CA GLY A 314 18.71 28.67 32.08
C GLY A 314 17.54 29.58 32.46
N MET A 315 16.45 29.12 33.12
CA MET A 315 15.37 30.01 33.54
C MET A 315 14.83 29.79 34.97
N ASN A 316 14.82 30.90 35.73
CA ASN A 316 14.18 31.22 37.02
C ASN A 316 14.62 30.47 38.30
N GLU A 317 14.97 31.25 39.33
CA GLU A 317 15.31 30.82 40.71
C GLU A 317 14.11 30.25 41.49
N ASP A 318 12.87 30.54 41.07
CA ASP A 318 11.62 30.01 41.65
C ASP A 318 11.21 28.64 41.06
N SER A 319 12.04 28.08 40.18
CA SER A 319 11.71 26.86 39.44
C SER A 319 12.15 25.62 40.23
N MET A 320 11.27 24.61 40.27
CA MET A 320 11.47 23.34 40.97
C MET A 320 12.82 22.65 40.72
N ASP A 321 13.28 21.85 41.68
CA ASP A 321 14.48 21.03 41.51
C ASP A 321 14.32 20.01 40.38
N THR A 322 15.36 19.91 39.55
CA THR A 322 15.45 18.98 38.43
C THR A 322 15.33 17.52 38.86
N HIS A 323 15.78 17.18 40.07
CA HIS A 323 15.64 15.84 40.61
C HIS A 323 14.18 15.52 40.94
N SER A 324 13.49 16.43 41.64
CA SER A 324 12.07 16.28 41.99
C SER A 324 11.18 16.19 40.76
N LEU A 325 11.48 16.98 39.71
CA LEU A 325 10.77 16.90 38.45
C LEU A 325 11.01 15.56 37.73
N ARG A 326 12.25 15.06 37.71
CA ARG A 326 12.56 13.73 37.16
C ARG A 326 11.78 12.63 37.90
N GLN A 327 11.75 12.68 39.22
CA GLN A 327 10.99 11.73 40.04
C GLN A 327 9.48 11.81 39.74
N LEU A 328 8.93 13.02 39.59
CA LEU A 328 7.52 13.18 39.23
C LEU A 328 7.20 12.57 37.86
N LEU A 329 8.06 12.77 36.86
CA LEU A 329 7.88 12.20 35.52
C LEU A 329 7.98 10.66 35.53
N HIS A 330 8.91 10.09 36.31
CA HIS A 330 9.00 8.63 36.50
C HIS A 330 7.79 8.07 37.25
N TYR A 331 7.28 8.79 38.25
CA TYR A 331 6.05 8.43 38.95
C TYR A 331 4.86 8.43 38.00
N LYS A 332 4.73 9.47 37.17
CA LYS A 332 3.67 9.56 36.16
C LYS A 332 3.75 8.41 35.16
N TRP A 333 4.95 8.03 34.73
CA TRP A 333 5.18 6.86 33.88
C TRP A 333 4.65 5.57 34.52
N GLN A 334 5.05 5.28 35.76
CA GLN A 334 4.64 4.07 36.46
C GLN A 334 3.11 4.01 36.68
N ARG A 335 2.48 5.16 36.96
CA ARG A 335 1.01 5.27 37.07
C ARG A 335 0.28 5.13 35.73
N SER A 336 0.97 5.32 34.62
CA SER A 336 0.44 5.17 33.26
C SER A 336 0.62 3.75 32.69
N LEU A 337 1.13 2.81 33.48
CA LEU A 337 1.21 1.40 33.06
C LEU A 337 -0.19 0.80 32.83
N CYS A 338 -0.24 -0.17 31.93
CA CYS A 338 -1.41 -1.00 31.65
C CYS A 338 -1.67 -1.94 32.82
N ASP A 339 -2.94 -2.03 33.21
CA ASP A 339 -3.34 -2.81 34.37
C ASP A 339 -3.43 -4.31 34.00
N PRO A 340 -2.93 -5.23 34.84
CA PRO A 340 -3.10 -6.66 34.63
C PRO A 340 -4.59 -7.04 34.56
N GLY A 341 -4.96 -7.88 33.60
CA GLY A 341 -6.34 -8.24 33.29
C GLY A 341 -6.95 -7.42 32.16
N GLU A 342 -6.27 -6.40 31.65
CA GLU A 342 -6.78 -5.57 30.56
C GLU A 342 -6.80 -6.33 29.23
N ALA A 343 -7.97 -6.28 28.56
CA ALA A 343 -8.25 -6.98 27.30
C ALA A 343 -7.67 -6.21 26.09
N VAL A 344 -6.34 -6.09 26.06
CA VAL A 344 -5.60 -5.31 25.05
C VAL A 344 -5.85 -5.78 23.62
N GLY A 345 -6.17 -7.05 23.39
CA GLY A 345 -6.50 -7.54 22.06
C GLY A 345 -7.82 -6.99 21.51
N LEU A 346 -8.84 -6.89 22.36
CA LEU A 346 -10.12 -6.27 21.99
C LEU A 346 -9.95 -4.78 21.70
N LEU A 347 -9.20 -4.07 22.55
CA LEU A 347 -8.90 -2.65 22.35
C LEU A 347 -8.14 -2.41 21.05
N ALA A 348 -7.13 -3.24 20.75
CA ALA A 348 -6.39 -3.17 19.49
C ALA A 348 -7.29 -3.46 18.28
N ALA A 349 -8.16 -4.47 18.37
CA ALA A 349 -9.09 -4.82 17.31
C ALA A 349 -10.09 -3.70 17.01
N GLN A 350 -10.65 -3.08 18.05
CA GLN A 350 -11.57 -1.94 17.92
C GLN A 350 -10.85 -0.71 17.37
N SER A 351 -9.64 -0.43 17.83
CA SER A 351 -8.81 0.69 17.37
C SER A 351 -8.40 0.56 15.89
N ILE A 352 -8.42 -0.63 15.32
CA ILE A 352 -8.24 -0.84 13.87
C ILE A 352 -9.59 -0.77 13.15
N GLY A 353 -10.63 -1.41 13.70
CA GLY A 353 -11.94 -1.55 13.08
C GLY A 353 -12.71 -0.24 12.97
N GLU A 354 -12.80 0.53 14.05
CA GLU A 354 -13.58 1.76 14.10
C GLU A 354 -13.02 2.84 13.15
N PRO A 355 -11.72 3.20 13.18
CA PRO A 355 -11.17 4.18 12.24
C PRO A 355 -11.22 3.69 10.78
N SER A 356 -11.19 2.37 10.56
CA SER A 356 -11.37 1.81 9.21
C SER A 356 -12.73 2.20 8.63
N THR A 357 -13.80 2.27 9.43
CA THR A 357 -15.11 2.73 8.96
C THR A 357 -15.02 4.15 8.38
N GLN A 358 -14.29 5.04 9.05
CA GLN A 358 -14.05 6.42 8.62
C GLN A 358 -13.19 6.49 7.35
N MET A 359 -12.15 5.66 7.24
CA MET A 359 -11.29 5.60 6.05
C MET A 359 -12.06 5.26 4.78
N THR A 360 -13.11 4.44 4.88
CA THR A 360 -13.92 4.06 3.71
C THR A 360 -14.67 5.23 3.08
N LEU A 361 -15.03 6.23 3.89
CA LEU A 361 -15.71 7.44 3.43
C LEU A 361 -14.69 8.52 3.04
N ASN A 362 -13.63 8.70 3.83
CA ASN A 362 -12.67 9.81 3.65
C ASN A 362 -11.72 9.69 2.44
N THR A 363 -11.60 8.51 1.82
CA THR A 363 -10.65 8.31 0.69
C THR A 363 -11.00 9.17 -0.54
N PHE A 364 -12.24 9.63 -0.67
CA PHE A 364 -12.70 10.43 -1.81
C PHE A 364 -13.14 11.86 -1.47
N HIS A 365 -13.31 12.22 -0.20
CA HIS A 365 -13.72 13.59 0.18
C HIS A 365 -12.59 14.62 0.12
N PHE A 366 -11.31 14.20 0.10
CA PHE A 366 -10.14 15.04 -0.20
C PHE A 366 -9.73 14.96 -1.68
N ALA A 367 -10.72 15.04 -2.58
CA ALA A 367 -10.54 14.90 -4.02
C ALA A 367 -9.61 15.99 -4.59
N GLY A 368 -8.62 15.58 -5.40
CA GLY A 368 -7.64 16.48 -6.02
C GLY A 368 -6.21 15.94 -6.19
N ARG A 369 -5.89 14.74 -5.66
CA ARG A 369 -4.60 14.08 -5.89
C ARG A 369 -4.76 12.61 -6.32
N GLY A 370 -5.33 12.38 -7.49
CA GLY A 370 -5.48 11.05 -8.11
C GLY A 370 -4.18 10.38 -8.60
N GLU A 371 -2.99 10.91 -8.29
CA GLU A 371 -1.72 10.39 -8.80
C GLU A 371 -1.08 9.29 -7.93
N MET A 372 -1.66 8.96 -6.76
CA MET A 372 -1.19 7.85 -5.90
C MET A 372 -2.26 6.77 -5.73
N ASN A 373 -2.52 6.04 -6.82
CA ASN A 373 -3.34 4.82 -6.83
C ASN A 373 -2.58 3.64 -6.20
N VAL A 374 -2.38 3.65 -4.89
CA VAL A 374 -1.93 2.49 -4.12
C VAL A 374 -3.14 1.99 -3.35
N THR A 375 -3.86 0.98 -3.86
CA THR A 375 -4.96 0.25 -3.18
C THR A 375 -5.41 0.89 -1.84
N LEU A 376 -6.09 2.05 -1.88
CA LEU A 376 -6.18 2.88 -0.67
C LEU A 376 -7.24 2.34 0.29
N GLY A 377 -6.93 2.36 1.59
CA GLY A 377 -7.87 2.10 2.69
C GLY A 377 -8.19 0.63 2.94
N ILE A 378 -9.47 0.30 3.07
CA ILE A 378 -9.97 -1.03 3.47
C ILE A 378 -9.56 -2.17 2.54
N PRO A 379 -9.60 -2.04 1.20
CA PRO A 379 -9.20 -3.13 0.31
C PRO A 379 -7.77 -3.63 0.60
N ARG A 380 -6.85 -2.72 0.94
CA ARG A 380 -5.48 -3.07 1.30
C ARG A 380 -5.38 -3.63 2.71
N LEU A 381 -6.10 -3.07 3.68
CA LEU A 381 -6.19 -3.66 5.01
C LEU A 381 -6.71 -5.11 4.96
N ARG A 382 -7.73 -5.39 4.15
CA ARG A 382 -8.24 -6.75 3.92
C ARG A 382 -7.19 -7.67 3.27
N GLU A 383 -6.47 -7.15 2.28
CA GLU A 383 -5.41 -7.90 1.58
C GLU A 383 -4.28 -8.29 2.53
N ILE A 384 -3.91 -7.40 3.46
CA ILE A 384 -2.86 -7.63 4.46
C ILE A 384 -3.36 -8.54 5.59
N LEU A 385 -4.47 -8.17 6.25
CA LEU A 385 -4.88 -8.78 7.52
C LEU A 385 -5.77 -10.01 7.36
N MET A 386 -6.63 -10.05 6.34
CA MET A 386 -7.65 -11.11 6.24
C MET A 386 -7.26 -12.22 5.27
N VAL A 387 -6.72 -11.85 4.11
CA VAL A 387 -6.39 -12.82 3.05
C VAL A 387 -4.92 -13.24 3.11
N ALA A 388 -4.05 -12.39 3.65
CA ALA A 388 -2.59 -12.57 3.61
C ALA A 388 -2.12 -13.00 2.20
N SER A 389 -2.62 -12.32 1.17
CA SER A 389 -2.50 -12.79 -0.21
C SER A 389 -1.05 -12.75 -0.69
N SER A 390 -0.58 -13.87 -1.24
CA SER A 390 0.71 -13.94 -1.94
C SER A 390 0.71 -13.12 -3.24
N ASN A 391 -0.44 -13.00 -3.89
CA ASN A 391 -0.63 -12.26 -5.14
C ASN A 391 -1.35 -10.92 -4.88
N ILE A 392 -0.58 -9.94 -4.41
CA ILE A 392 -1.11 -8.60 -4.18
C ILE A 392 -1.45 -7.88 -5.49
N LYS A 393 -2.54 -7.10 -5.52
CA LYS A 393 -3.02 -6.43 -6.74
C LYS A 393 -2.02 -5.41 -7.29
N THR A 394 -1.43 -4.60 -6.42
CA THR A 394 -0.47 -3.56 -6.78
C THR A 394 0.84 -3.73 -6.01
N PRO A 395 1.70 -4.69 -6.40
CA PRO A 395 3.00 -4.88 -5.76
C PRO A 395 3.90 -3.67 -6.03
N MET A 396 4.39 -3.04 -4.96
CA MET A 396 5.29 -1.91 -5.05
C MET A 396 6.57 -2.18 -4.27
N MET A 397 7.69 -1.70 -4.82
CA MET A 397 9.01 -1.78 -4.19
C MET A 397 9.63 -0.37 -4.17
N SER A 398 10.02 0.10 -2.98
CA SER A 398 10.78 1.33 -2.83
C SER A 398 12.27 1.01 -2.90
N ILE A 399 12.97 1.60 -3.86
CA ILE A 399 14.40 1.38 -4.06
C ILE A 399 15.13 2.65 -3.62
N PRO A 400 15.83 2.63 -2.46
CA PRO A 400 16.61 3.79 -2.03
C PRO A 400 17.80 3.99 -2.97
N VAL A 401 17.98 5.23 -3.45
CA VAL A 401 19.07 5.60 -4.35
C VAL A 401 20.07 6.45 -3.56
N LEU A 402 21.36 6.17 -3.74
CA LEU A 402 22.44 6.98 -3.16
C LEU A 402 22.31 8.44 -3.59
N ASN A 403 22.56 9.39 -2.68
CA ASN A 403 22.47 10.83 -2.93
C ASN A 403 23.65 11.38 -3.77
N ASN A 404 24.03 10.67 -4.82
CA ASN A 404 25.08 11.06 -5.75
C ASN A 404 24.44 11.52 -7.06
N LYS A 405 24.90 12.65 -7.63
CA LYS A 405 24.43 13.15 -8.94
C LYS A 405 24.48 12.07 -10.03
N LYS A 406 25.49 11.18 -10.00
CA LYS A 406 25.63 10.03 -10.91
C LYS A 406 24.53 8.98 -10.68
N ALA A 407 24.19 8.67 -9.42
CA ALA A 407 23.16 7.69 -9.07
C ALA A 407 21.75 8.20 -9.43
N LEU A 408 21.46 9.48 -9.20
CA LEU A 408 20.21 10.11 -9.62
C LEU A 408 20.03 10.12 -11.15
N LYS A 409 21.10 10.40 -11.90
CA LYS A 409 21.08 10.27 -13.38
C LYS A 409 20.77 8.82 -13.79
N ARG A 410 21.46 7.84 -13.21
CA ARG A 410 21.22 6.41 -13.48
C ARG A 410 19.81 5.95 -13.11
N ALA A 411 19.23 6.46 -12.02
CA ALA A 411 17.85 6.16 -11.63
C ALA A 411 16.84 6.71 -12.66
N LYS A 412 17.05 7.93 -13.16
CA LYS A 412 16.24 8.49 -14.26
C LYS A 412 16.37 7.67 -15.55
N THR A 413 17.58 7.20 -15.87
CA THR A 413 17.86 6.28 -16.98
C THR A 413 17.15 4.94 -16.81
N LEU A 414 17.11 4.38 -15.59
CA LEU A 414 16.43 3.11 -15.32
C LEU A 414 14.90 3.23 -15.51
N ARG A 415 14.30 4.33 -15.04
CA ARG A 415 12.85 4.61 -15.19
C ARG A 415 12.39 4.58 -16.65
N LYS A 416 13.26 5.05 -17.56
CA LYS A 416 12.98 5.16 -19.00
C LYS A 416 12.85 3.81 -19.72
N LYS A 417 13.48 2.74 -19.22
CA LYS A 417 13.53 1.43 -19.89
C LYS A 417 12.19 0.68 -20.00
N LEU A 418 11.11 1.15 -19.35
CA LEU A 418 9.88 0.38 -19.14
C LEU A 418 8.70 0.72 -20.07
N THR A 419 8.93 1.16 -21.32
CA THR A 419 7.85 1.67 -22.18
C THR A 419 7.73 0.97 -23.55
N ARG A 420 6.50 0.79 -24.07
CA ARG A 420 6.17 0.13 -25.36
C ARG A 420 6.65 0.92 -26.58
N VAL A 421 7.19 0.27 -27.62
CA VAL A 421 7.85 0.92 -28.80
C VAL A 421 7.08 0.76 -30.13
N LEU A 422 6.15 -0.18 -30.22
CA LEU A 422 5.47 -0.53 -31.47
C LEU A 422 4.32 0.44 -31.79
N GLN A 423 4.24 0.90 -33.05
CA GLN A 423 3.21 1.84 -33.52
C GLN A 423 2.07 1.13 -34.27
N LYS A 424 2.41 0.30 -35.26
CA LYS A 424 1.44 -0.40 -36.11
C LYS A 424 2.03 -1.71 -36.62
N VAL A 425 1.17 -2.68 -36.93
CA VAL A 425 1.55 -3.92 -37.63
C VAL A 425 0.58 -4.11 -38.79
N ASP A 426 1.12 -4.28 -40.00
CA ASP A 426 0.35 -4.61 -41.20
C ASP A 426 0.52 -6.08 -41.53
N VAL A 427 -0.58 -6.79 -41.79
CA VAL A 427 -0.57 -8.21 -42.15
C VAL A 427 -1.28 -8.37 -43.48
N LEU A 428 -0.55 -8.79 -44.52
CA LEU A 428 -1.08 -9.09 -45.84
C LEU A 428 -1.14 -10.61 -46.02
N GLU A 429 -2.35 -11.15 -46.11
CA GLU A 429 -2.58 -12.55 -46.45
C GLU A 429 -2.75 -12.70 -47.96
N LYS A 430 -1.99 -13.61 -48.58
CA LYS A 430 -2.16 -14.05 -49.96
C LYS A 430 -2.41 -15.54 -49.97
N LEU A 431 -3.51 -15.97 -50.60
CA LEU A 431 -3.77 -17.37 -50.87
C LEU A 431 -3.26 -17.67 -52.29
N ARG A 432 -2.31 -18.59 -52.41
CA ARG A 432 -1.87 -19.15 -53.70
C ARG A 432 -2.33 -20.60 -53.78
N ILE A 433 -2.95 -20.94 -54.89
CA ILE A 433 -3.41 -22.30 -55.19
C ILE A 433 -2.66 -22.71 -56.45
N GLU A 434 -1.63 -23.54 -56.29
CA GLU A 434 -0.86 -24.11 -57.39
C GLU A 434 -0.81 -25.65 -57.20
N ASN A 435 -1.05 -26.41 -58.27
CA ASN A 435 -0.97 -27.88 -58.34
C ASN A 435 -1.59 -28.61 -57.13
N HIS A 436 -2.88 -28.38 -56.87
CA HIS A 436 -3.64 -28.95 -55.75
C HIS A 436 -3.14 -28.64 -54.33
N GLN A 437 -2.11 -27.79 -54.15
CA GLN A 437 -1.67 -27.34 -52.82
C GLN A 437 -2.16 -25.91 -52.54
N LYS A 438 -2.92 -25.75 -51.44
CA LYS A 438 -3.42 -24.45 -50.97
C LYS A 438 -2.41 -23.85 -49.99
N LEU A 439 -1.58 -22.92 -50.44
CA LEU A 439 -0.60 -22.22 -49.60
C LEU A 439 -1.12 -20.84 -49.20
N ARG A 440 -1.05 -20.55 -47.89
CA ARG A 440 -1.35 -19.23 -47.33
C ARG A 440 -0.08 -18.53 -46.94
N THR A 441 0.22 -17.45 -47.65
CA THR A 441 1.40 -16.61 -47.38
C THR A 441 0.98 -15.39 -46.57
N PHE A 442 1.55 -15.24 -45.37
CA PHE A 442 1.39 -14.05 -44.54
C PHE A 442 2.63 -13.17 -44.65
N LYS A 443 2.49 -11.98 -45.25
CA LYS A 443 3.51 -10.94 -45.20
C LYS A 443 3.17 -10.00 -44.04
N VAL A 444 3.91 -10.10 -42.94
CA VAL A 444 3.77 -9.24 -41.76
C VAL A 444 4.82 -8.13 -41.80
N THR A 445 4.39 -6.88 -41.73
CA THR A 445 5.25 -5.69 -41.72
C THR A 445 5.05 -4.93 -40.41
N PHE A 446 6.12 -4.81 -39.62
CA PHE A 446 6.11 -4.11 -38.33
C PHE A 446 6.57 -2.67 -38.53
N HIS A 447 5.72 -1.71 -38.15
CA HIS A 447 6.06 -0.28 -38.17
C HIS A 447 6.43 0.16 -36.75
N PHE A 448 7.72 0.44 -36.58
CA PHE A 448 8.27 0.98 -35.34
C PHE A 448 8.27 2.51 -35.37
N LEU A 449 8.18 3.14 -34.21
CA LEU A 449 8.40 4.58 -34.09
C LEU A 449 9.79 4.96 -34.63
N PRO A 450 10.00 6.21 -35.12
CA PRO A 450 11.33 6.68 -35.51
C PRO A 450 12.35 6.59 -34.37
N ALA A 451 13.62 6.33 -34.70
CA ALA A 451 14.70 6.14 -33.73
C ALA A 451 14.82 7.29 -32.73
N ASP A 452 14.69 8.53 -33.20
CA ASP A 452 14.83 9.74 -32.39
C ASP A 452 13.77 9.87 -31.29
N ARG A 453 12.60 9.26 -31.50
CA ARG A 453 11.45 9.35 -30.56
C ARG A 453 11.53 8.33 -29.43
N TYR A 454 12.36 7.28 -29.55
CA TYR A 454 12.54 6.29 -28.47
C TYR A 454 13.97 6.20 -27.97
N SER A 455 14.96 6.72 -28.69
CA SER A 455 16.36 6.79 -28.23
C SER A 455 16.46 7.61 -26.94
N GLU A 456 15.81 8.77 -26.88
CA GLU A 456 15.82 9.66 -25.72
C GLU A 456 14.94 9.17 -24.56
N ASP A 457 13.77 8.60 -24.88
CA ASP A 457 12.76 8.21 -23.89
C ASP A 457 12.93 6.80 -23.35
N LYS A 458 13.53 5.89 -24.12
CA LYS A 458 13.56 4.45 -23.79
C LYS A 458 14.95 3.84 -23.76
N LEU A 459 15.98 4.56 -24.22
CA LEU A 459 17.38 4.09 -24.24
C LEU A 459 17.52 2.74 -24.95
N LEU A 460 16.68 2.50 -25.96
CA LEU A 460 16.68 1.30 -26.77
C LEU A 460 17.39 1.60 -28.08
N SER A 461 18.24 0.68 -28.52
CA SER A 461 18.79 0.74 -29.88
C SER A 461 17.93 -0.09 -30.84
N PRO A 462 17.87 0.28 -32.14
CA PRO A 462 17.18 -0.53 -33.15
C PRO A 462 17.64 -2.00 -33.14
N HIS A 463 18.94 -2.21 -32.90
CA HIS A 463 19.53 -3.55 -32.83
C HIS A 463 18.98 -4.39 -31.67
N GLN A 464 18.74 -3.80 -30.50
CA GLN A 464 18.12 -4.50 -29.37
C GLN A 464 16.68 -4.90 -29.67
N ILE A 465 15.94 -4.06 -30.39
CA ILE A 465 14.56 -4.36 -30.82
C ILE A 465 14.58 -5.55 -31.79
N LEU A 466 15.45 -5.53 -32.80
CA LEU A 466 15.59 -6.63 -33.75
C LEU A 466 15.98 -7.94 -33.06
N LYS A 467 16.94 -7.91 -32.13
CA LYS A 467 17.34 -9.08 -31.35
C LYS A 467 16.19 -9.66 -30.52
N TYR A 468 15.35 -8.81 -29.92
CA TYR A 468 14.15 -9.26 -29.20
C TYR A 468 13.12 -9.88 -30.15
N MET A 469 12.93 -9.27 -31.32
CA MET A 469 12.01 -9.77 -32.34
C MET A 469 12.41 -11.18 -32.79
N GLU A 470 13.69 -11.36 -33.12
CA GLU A 470 14.26 -12.62 -33.58
C GLU A 470 14.21 -13.73 -32.50
N THR A 471 14.69 -13.45 -31.29
CA THR A 471 14.91 -14.48 -30.28
C THR A 471 13.65 -14.89 -29.52
N ARG A 472 12.76 -13.93 -29.23
CA ARG A 472 11.64 -14.14 -28.30
C ARG A 472 10.29 -13.90 -28.95
N PHE A 473 10.11 -12.81 -29.69
CA PHE A 473 8.80 -12.46 -30.24
C PHE A 473 8.32 -13.49 -31.27
N PHE A 474 9.15 -13.85 -32.26
CA PHE A 474 8.73 -14.84 -33.27
C PHE A 474 8.50 -16.23 -32.68
N ARG A 475 9.25 -16.63 -31.65
CA ARG A 475 9.00 -17.89 -30.93
C ARG A 475 7.62 -17.88 -30.28
N LEU A 476 7.31 -16.82 -29.51
CA LEU A 476 5.99 -16.67 -28.87
C LEU A 476 4.86 -16.56 -29.88
N LEU A 477 5.08 -15.88 -31.01
CA LEU A 477 4.10 -15.74 -32.08
C LEU A 477 3.80 -17.10 -32.72
N LEU A 478 4.84 -17.87 -33.07
CA LEU A 478 4.69 -19.20 -33.66
C LEU A 478 4.04 -20.19 -32.68
N GLU A 479 4.39 -20.13 -31.40
CA GLU A 479 3.77 -20.95 -30.35
C GLU A 479 2.28 -20.61 -30.18
N ALA A 480 1.92 -19.32 -30.19
CA ALA A 480 0.53 -18.88 -30.17
C ALA A 480 -0.25 -19.34 -31.41
N ILE A 481 0.37 -19.27 -32.60
CA ILE A 481 -0.23 -19.78 -33.85
C ILE A 481 -0.45 -21.30 -33.74
N LYS A 482 0.55 -22.07 -33.30
CA LYS A 482 0.46 -23.52 -33.12
C LYS A 482 -0.61 -23.92 -32.11
N LYS A 483 -0.66 -23.26 -30.95
CA LYS A 483 -1.66 -23.53 -29.91
C LYS A 483 -3.08 -23.27 -30.42
N ARG A 484 -3.26 -22.22 -31.23
CA ARG A 484 -4.56 -21.86 -31.80
C ARG A 484 -4.94 -22.73 -33.00
N SER A 485 -3.99 -23.15 -33.84
CA SER A 485 -4.24 -24.10 -34.93
C SER A 485 -4.62 -25.48 -34.39
N ALA A 486 -3.95 -25.94 -33.33
CA ALA A 486 -4.31 -27.20 -32.65
C ALA A 486 -5.73 -27.14 -32.05
N LYS A 487 -6.10 -26.02 -31.42
CA LYS A 487 -7.45 -25.80 -30.86
C LYS A 487 -8.55 -25.72 -31.93
N LEU A 488 -8.22 -25.31 -33.16
CA LEU A 488 -9.17 -25.29 -34.28
C LEU A 488 -9.27 -26.65 -34.97
N ALA A 489 -8.17 -27.39 -35.06
CA ALA A 489 -8.17 -28.76 -35.56
C ALA A 489 -9.01 -29.70 -34.67
N SER A 490 -9.02 -29.49 -33.35
CA SER A 490 -9.85 -30.27 -32.42
C SER A 490 -11.36 -29.96 -32.52
N ILE A 491 -11.75 -28.78 -33.01
CA ILE A 491 -13.16 -28.39 -33.17
C ILE A 491 -13.77 -28.98 -34.46
N ALA A 492 -12.94 -29.38 -35.43
CA ALA A 492 -13.38 -29.90 -36.72
C ALA A 492 -13.77 -31.40 -36.72
N VAL A 493 -13.78 -32.08 -35.57
CA VAL A 493 -13.98 -33.55 -35.48
C VAL A 493 -15.39 -33.96 -35.04
N GLU A 494 -16.36 -33.04 -34.94
CA GLU A 494 -17.78 -33.40 -34.77
C GLU A 494 -18.58 -33.19 -36.06
N THR A 495 -18.30 -33.99 -37.08
CA THR A 495 -19.28 -34.28 -38.14
C THR A 495 -19.72 -35.74 -37.99
N ARG A 496 -21.01 -35.94 -37.68
CA ARG A 496 -21.69 -37.25 -37.54
C ARG A 496 -21.16 -38.28 -38.56
N LYS A 497 -20.82 -39.49 -38.08
CA LYS A 497 -20.66 -40.68 -38.93
C LYS A 497 -21.96 -40.89 -39.72
N ALA A 498 -21.87 -40.84 -41.05
CA ALA A 498 -22.95 -41.27 -41.93
C ALA A 498 -23.21 -42.77 -41.74
N THR A 499 -24.48 -43.14 -41.58
CA THR A 499 -24.96 -44.53 -41.49
C THR A 499 -24.92 -45.22 -42.86
N PRO A 500 -24.80 -46.56 -42.92
CA PRO A 500 -24.61 -47.33 -44.14
C PRO A 500 -25.91 -47.54 -44.92
N ARG A 501 -26.53 -46.44 -45.37
CA ARG A 501 -27.68 -46.47 -46.29
C ARG A 501 -27.51 -45.64 -47.57
N ASP A 502 -26.38 -44.97 -47.73
CA ASP A 502 -26.10 -44.14 -48.92
C ASP A 502 -24.91 -44.72 -49.71
N ARG A 503 -25.01 -46.00 -50.12
CA ARG A 503 -24.10 -46.60 -51.11
C ARG A 503 -24.93 -47.14 -52.25
N ASP A 504 -25.01 -46.36 -53.32
CA ASP A 504 -25.25 -46.89 -54.66
C ASP A 504 -24.01 -46.62 -55.53
N THR A 505 -23.84 -47.55 -56.46
CA THR A 505 -22.66 -47.99 -57.21
C THR A 505 -22.21 -47.05 -58.31
N ASP A 506 -20.90 -47.06 -58.64
CA ASP A 506 -20.39 -47.50 -59.95
C ASP A 506 -18.90 -47.12 -60.16
N GLY A 507 -18.14 -48.05 -60.78
CA GLY A 507 -17.06 -47.71 -61.72
C GLY A 507 -15.62 -48.04 -61.30
N GLU A 508 -15.04 -49.05 -61.96
CA GLU A 508 -13.69 -49.61 -61.83
C GLU A 508 -12.52 -48.70 -62.24
N GLY A 509 -11.31 -49.05 -61.77
CA GLY A 509 -10.03 -48.55 -62.31
C GLY A 509 -8.81 -48.87 -61.44
N THR A 510 -8.19 -50.02 -61.70
CA THR A 510 -6.93 -50.54 -61.11
C THR A 510 -5.66 -49.78 -61.55
N ALA A 511 -4.68 -49.58 -60.65
CA ALA A 511 -3.23 -49.76 -60.93
C ALA A 511 -2.34 -49.51 -59.68
N ASP A 512 -1.20 -50.19 -59.68
CA ASP A 512 -0.29 -50.53 -58.58
C ASP A 512 0.73 -49.48 -58.09
N ALA A 513 1.24 -49.77 -56.88
CA ALA A 513 2.63 -49.70 -56.40
C ALA A 513 3.40 -48.37 -56.19
N THR A 514 3.72 -48.17 -54.89
CA THR A 514 4.99 -47.71 -54.30
C THR A 514 5.49 -46.27 -54.54
N GLY A 515 5.65 -45.53 -53.44
CA GLY A 515 6.46 -44.30 -53.40
C GLY A 515 6.24 -43.48 -52.14
N VAL A 516 7.04 -43.71 -51.11
CA VAL A 516 7.08 -42.90 -49.88
C VAL A 516 7.60 -41.49 -50.22
N CYS A 517 6.79 -40.46 -50.00
CA CYS A 517 7.28 -39.09 -49.83
C CYS A 517 6.32 -38.31 -48.91
N PHE A 518 6.81 -37.88 -47.74
CA PHE A 518 6.04 -37.13 -46.74
C PHE A 518 5.61 -35.77 -47.30
N SER A 519 4.32 -35.60 -47.56
CA SER A 519 3.67 -34.32 -47.90
C SER A 519 2.39 -34.18 -47.08
N LEU A 520 2.44 -33.39 -46.01
CA LEU A 520 1.28 -33.11 -45.16
C LEU A 520 0.45 -31.98 -45.79
N VAL A 521 -0.44 -32.34 -46.72
CA VAL A 521 -1.40 -31.42 -47.35
C VAL A 521 -2.61 -31.28 -46.42
N CYS A 522 -2.79 -30.11 -45.77
CA CYS A 522 -4.01 -29.78 -45.04
C CYS A 522 -4.94 -28.91 -45.91
N PHE A 523 -6.01 -29.53 -46.42
CA PHE A 523 -7.06 -28.91 -47.21
C PHE A 523 -8.10 -28.19 -46.33
N CYS A 524 -8.68 -27.12 -46.88
CA CYS A 524 -9.91 -26.44 -46.45
C CYS A 524 -9.87 -25.61 -45.16
N PHE A 525 -9.43 -24.34 -45.23
CA PHE A 525 -9.74 -23.35 -44.18
C PHE A 525 -9.95 -21.91 -44.70
N GLY A 526 -10.42 -21.73 -45.93
CA GLY A 526 -10.38 -20.48 -46.72
C GLY A 526 -11.00 -19.20 -46.11
N VAL A 527 -12.14 -19.30 -45.42
CA VAL A 527 -12.95 -18.10 -45.09
C VAL A 527 -12.84 -17.70 -43.61
N LEU A 528 -12.53 -18.63 -42.71
CA LEU A 528 -12.51 -18.38 -41.26
C LEU A 528 -11.22 -17.72 -40.74
N LEU A 529 -10.11 -17.85 -41.46
CA LEU A 529 -8.77 -17.42 -41.00
C LEU A 529 -8.63 -15.88 -40.93
N ARG A 530 -9.43 -15.16 -41.72
CA ARG A 530 -9.48 -13.68 -41.78
C ARG A 530 -10.04 -13.07 -40.49
N TYR A 531 -11.12 -13.64 -39.95
CA TYR A 531 -11.65 -13.30 -38.63
C TYR A 531 -10.71 -13.75 -37.51
N LEU A 532 -10.02 -14.88 -37.72
CA LEU A 532 -9.14 -15.53 -36.76
C LEU A 532 -7.84 -14.77 -36.47
N LEU A 533 -7.18 -14.16 -37.47
CA LEU A 533 -5.99 -13.33 -37.26
C LEU A 533 -6.36 -11.99 -36.61
N VAL A 534 -7.42 -11.33 -37.09
CA VAL A 534 -7.86 -10.04 -36.56
C VAL A 534 -8.33 -10.18 -35.09
N CYS A 535 -9.14 -11.20 -34.78
CA CYS A 535 -9.54 -11.48 -33.40
C CYS A 535 -8.39 -12.04 -32.53
N SER A 536 -7.41 -12.76 -33.09
CA SER A 536 -6.19 -13.13 -32.33
C SER A 536 -5.36 -11.92 -31.96
N PHE A 537 -5.16 -11.01 -32.90
CA PHE A 537 -4.40 -9.79 -32.66
C PHE A 537 -5.14 -8.86 -31.69
N LEU A 538 -6.46 -8.71 -31.81
CA LEU A 538 -7.29 -7.97 -30.85
C LEU A 538 -7.31 -8.63 -29.46
N PHE A 539 -7.36 -9.96 -29.37
CA PHE A 539 -7.34 -10.68 -28.10
C PHE A 539 -5.95 -10.67 -27.45
N LEU A 540 -4.86 -10.73 -28.22
CA LEU A 540 -3.48 -10.53 -27.72
C LEU A 540 -3.25 -9.07 -27.30
N PHE A 541 -3.79 -8.10 -28.04
CA PHE A 541 -3.81 -6.69 -27.65
C PHE A 541 -4.65 -6.47 -26.39
N SER A 542 -5.77 -7.19 -26.23
CA SER A 542 -6.64 -7.12 -25.06
C SER A 542 -6.01 -7.80 -23.83
N LEU A 543 -5.33 -8.94 -23.99
CA LEU A 543 -4.53 -9.59 -22.92
C LEU A 543 -3.32 -8.75 -22.51
N LEU A 544 -2.66 -8.09 -23.46
CA LEU A 544 -1.59 -7.13 -23.17
C LEU A 544 -2.13 -5.80 -22.61
N ALA A 545 -3.38 -5.41 -22.91
CA ALA A 545 -4.04 -4.27 -22.29
C ALA A 545 -4.51 -4.59 -20.86
N HIS A 546 -5.00 -5.82 -20.60
CA HIS A 546 -5.40 -6.29 -19.26
C HIS A 546 -4.23 -6.63 -18.32
N SER A 547 -3.01 -6.71 -18.84
CA SER A 547 -1.78 -6.67 -18.02
C SER A 547 -1.49 -5.26 -17.43
N LYS A 548 -2.35 -4.28 -17.72
CA LYS A 548 -2.53 -3.06 -16.91
C LYS A 548 -3.93 -3.05 -16.32
N ILE A 549 -4.11 -3.77 -15.22
CA ILE A 549 -4.77 -3.25 -14.02
C ILE A 549 -3.86 -3.59 -12.85
#